data_AF-A0A7V3HCI6-F1
#
_entry.id   AF-A0A7V3HCI6-F1
#
_cell.length_a   1.000
_cell.length_b   1.000
_cell.length_c   1.000
_cell.angle_alpha   90.00
_cell.angle_beta   90.00
_cell.angle_gamma   90.00
#
_symmetry.space_group_name_H-M   'P 1'
#
loop_
_entity.id
_entity.type
_entity.pdbx_description
1 polymer ?
#
loop_
_entity_poly.entity_id
_entity_poly.type
_entity_poly.pdbx_seq_one_letter_code
_entity_poly.pdbx_strand_id
1 'polypeptide(L)'
;MINVSLKCPHCKKSLMDNTKFLNGKPAIKVKLTYAGKNAPLFLSSVYGSYEVETDINVPKGKIAGFRCPHCGADLKSTRKCDVCSAQMVAFDLKDGGQVQICSRRGCKKHILEFENPNKEIEAFYKSYLKAFEK
;
A
#
# COMPACT_ATOMS: atom_id res chain seq x y z
N MET A 1 -13.94 2.21 8.19
CA MET A 1 -12.75 1.60 7.57
C MET A 1 -11.55 2.51 7.80
N ILE A 2 -10.35 1.92 7.98
CA ILE A 2 -9.13 2.66 8.36
C ILE A 2 -8.47 3.23 7.10
N ASN A 3 -8.13 4.52 7.11
CA ASN A 3 -7.32 5.14 6.06
C ASN A 3 -5.84 5.08 6.45
N VAL A 4 -4.98 4.74 5.49
CA VAL A 4 -3.53 4.71 5.69
C VAL A 4 -2.85 5.79 4.85
N SER A 5 -1.87 6.45 5.46
CA SER A 5 -0.95 7.35 4.76
C SER A 5 0.41 6.68 4.63
N LEU A 6 0.85 6.45 3.39
CA LEU A 6 2.06 5.67 3.10
C LEU A 6 3.21 6.53 2.58
N LYS A 7 4.43 6.09 2.86
CA LYS A 7 5.68 6.65 2.36
C LYS A 7 6.60 5.57 1.82
N CYS A 8 7.51 5.97 0.94
CA CYS A 8 8.51 5.06 0.39
C CYS A 8 9.46 4.59 1.49
N PRO A 9 9.73 3.28 1.65
CA PRO A 9 10.66 2.78 2.65
C PRO A 9 12.12 3.20 2.40
N HIS A 10 12.46 3.55 1.15
CA HIS A 10 13.83 3.95 0.77
C HIS A 10 14.07 5.45 0.94
N CYS A 11 13.24 6.30 0.34
CA CYS A 11 13.47 7.76 0.34
C CYS A 11 12.57 8.54 1.30
N LYS A 12 11.68 7.85 2.02
CA LYS A 12 10.74 8.39 3.02
C LYS A 12 9.76 9.47 2.51
N LYS A 13 9.78 9.81 1.21
CA LYS A 13 8.78 10.68 0.59
C LYS A 13 7.40 10.03 0.60
N SER A 14 6.36 10.84 0.82
CA SER A 14 4.97 10.40 0.78
C SER A 14 4.63 9.81 -0.59
N LEU A 15 3.88 8.72 -0.60
CA LEU A 15 3.35 8.11 -1.82
C LEU A 15 1.89 8.51 -2.08
N MET A 16 1.33 9.42 -1.28
CA MET A 16 -0.05 9.87 -1.44
C MET A 16 -0.17 10.83 -2.63
N ASP A 17 -1.24 10.69 -3.41
CA ASP A 17 -1.60 11.58 -4.51
C ASP A 17 -2.95 12.24 -4.22
N ASN A 18 -2.95 13.55 -4.00
CA ASN A 18 -4.16 14.33 -3.70
C ASN A 18 -4.94 14.75 -4.96
N THR A 19 -4.49 14.36 -6.15
CA THR A 19 -5.17 14.65 -7.43
C THR A 19 -6.04 13.49 -7.91
N LYS A 20 -5.85 12.30 -7.34
CA LYS A 20 -6.61 11.08 -7.67
C LYS A 20 -7.26 10.51 -6.42
N PHE A 21 -8.54 10.17 -6.52
CA PHE A 21 -9.34 9.68 -5.40
C PHE A 21 -9.89 8.29 -5.70
N LEU A 22 -9.66 7.36 -4.78
CA LEU A 22 -10.25 6.02 -4.79
C LEU A 22 -10.96 5.82 -3.44
N ASN A 23 -12.15 5.21 -3.43
CA ASN A 23 -13.03 5.17 -2.25
C ASN A 23 -13.25 6.54 -1.56
N GLY A 24 -13.28 7.63 -2.34
CA GLY A 24 -13.45 8.99 -1.81
C GLY A 24 -12.27 9.52 -0.97
N LYS A 25 -11.09 8.90 -1.07
CA LYS A 25 -9.86 9.30 -0.35
C LYS A 25 -8.68 9.44 -1.32
N PRO A 26 -7.68 10.28 -1.01
CA PRO A 26 -6.45 10.38 -1.82
C PRO A 26 -5.82 9.01 -2.05
N ALA A 27 -5.47 8.71 -3.30
CA ALA A 27 -4.89 7.43 -3.67
C ALA A 27 -3.40 7.34 -3.29
N ILE A 28 -2.87 6.12 -3.22
CA ILE A 28 -1.44 5.86 -3.15
C ILE A 28 -0.92 5.69 -4.58
N LYS A 29 0.10 6.45 -4.97
CA LYS A 29 0.71 6.41 -6.29
C LYS A 29 2.05 5.69 -6.27
N VAL A 30 2.19 4.72 -7.17
CA VAL A 30 3.44 3.99 -7.44
C VAL A 30 3.66 3.85 -8.94
N LYS A 31 4.89 3.51 -9.33
CA LYS A 31 5.19 3.09 -10.71
C LYS A 31 5.03 1.58 -10.80
N LEU A 32 4.08 1.11 -11.61
CA LEU A 32 3.86 -0.29 -11.91
C LEU A 32 4.70 -0.69 -13.12
N THR A 33 5.36 -1.85 -13.02
CA THR A 33 6.17 -2.40 -14.10
C THR A 33 5.70 -3.81 -14.43
N TYR A 34 5.31 -4.08 -15.67
CA TYR A 34 4.88 -5.41 -16.11
C TYR A 34 5.20 -5.63 -17.58
N ALA A 35 5.83 -6.77 -17.91
CA ALA A 35 6.20 -7.15 -19.28
C ALA A 35 6.90 -6.02 -20.08
N GLY A 36 7.87 -5.34 -19.46
CA GLY A 36 8.61 -4.24 -20.06
C GLY A 36 7.87 -2.89 -20.13
N LYS A 37 6.56 -2.86 -19.81
CA LYS A 37 5.77 -1.64 -19.76
C LYS A 37 5.81 -1.02 -18.37
N ASN A 38 5.73 0.31 -18.32
CA ASN A 38 5.66 1.10 -17.10
C ASN A 38 4.45 2.01 -17.16
N ALA A 39 3.71 2.10 -16.07
CA ALA A 39 2.62 3.07 -15.92
C ALA A 39 2.44 3.47 -14.46
N PRO A 40 1.81 4.62 -14.19
CA PRO A 40 1.28 4.90 -12.85
C PRO A 40 0.30 3.81 -12.43
N LEU A 41 0.34 3.47 -11.14
CA LEU A 41 -0.68 2.68 -10.47
C LEU A 41 -1.14 3.46 -9.25
N PHE A 42 -2.45 3.66 -9.19
CA PHE A 42 -3.14 4.24 -8.05
C PHE A 42 -3.79 3.12 -7.27
N LEU A 43 -3.49 3.04 -5.97
CA LEU A 43 -4.07 2.09 -5.04
C LEU A 43 -4.97 2.85 -4.06
N SER A 44 -6.06 2.24 -3.63
CA SER A 44 -6.86 2.80 -2.54
C SER A 44 -6.03 2.93 -1.26
N SER A 45 -6.18 4.05 -0.57
CA SER A 45 -5.62 4.28 0.77
C SER A 45 -6.51 3.74 1.89
N VAL A 46 -7.65 3.12 1.57
CA VAL A 46 -8.50 2.45 2.55
C VAL A 46 -7.98 1.02 2.75
N TYR A 47 -7.54 0.71 3.97
CA TYR A 47 -7.01 -0.61 4.29
C TYR A 47 -8.10 -1.69 4.09
N GLY A 48 -7.76 -2.74 3.36
CA GLY A 48 -8.69 -3.79 2.95
C GLY A 48 -9.45 -3.52 1.65
N SER A 49 -9.34 -2.33 1.05
CA SER A 49 -9.83 -2.06 -0.30
C SER A 49 -8.87 -2.63 -1.35
N TYR A 50 -9.43 -3.17 -2.42
CA TYR A 50 -8.69 -3.68 -3.58
C TYR A 50 -8.94 -2.85 -4.83
N GLU A 51 -9.54 -1.67 -4.67
CA GLU A 51 -9.73 -0.71 -5.74
C GLU A 51 -8.38 -0.15 -6.18
N VAL A 52 -8.12 -0.25 -7.48
CA VAL A 52 -6.89 0.19 -8.12
C VAL A 52 -7.18 0.72 -9.51
N GLU A 53 -6.40 1.68 -9.97
CA GLU A 53 -6.47 2.27 -11.31
C GLU A 53 -5.08 2.29 -11.95
N THR A 54 -4.96 1.82 -13.19
CA THR A 54 -3.71 1.84 -13.97
C THR A 54 -4.01 1.64 -15.45
N ASP A 55 -3.14 2.18 -16.31
CA ASP A 55 -3.29 2.09 -17.77
C ASP A 55 -2.78 0.75 -18.34
N ILE A 56 -2.12 -0.07 -17.52
CA ILE A 56 -1.60 -1.38 -17.96
C ILE A 56 -2.40 -2.53 -17.39
N ASN A 57 -2.84 -3.42 -18.27
CA ASN A 57 -3.50 -4.65 -17.87
C ASN A 57 -2.47 -5.68 -17.38
N VAL A 58 -2.53 -6.02 -16.10
CA VAL A 58 -1.79 -7.16 -15.54
C VAL A 58 -2.75 -8.36 -15.45
N PRO A 59 -2.51 -9.46 -16.18
CA PRO A 59 -3.38 -10.63 -16.13
C PRO A 59 -3.47 -11.23 -14.73
N LYS A 60 -4.63 -11.79 -14.39
CA LYS A 60 -4.85 -12.49 -13.12
C LYS A 60 -3.80 -13.58 -12.93
N GLY A 61 -3.26 -13.70 -11.72
CA GLY A 61 -2.21 -14.65 -11.37
C GLY A 61 -0.79 -14.21 -11.75
N LYS A 62 -0.60 -13.12 -12.49
CA LYS A 62 0.73 -12.60 -12.81
C LYS A 62 1.24 -11.64 -11.73
N ILE A 63 2.56 -11.55 -11.65
CA ILE A 63 3.29 -10.71 -10.68
C ILE A 63 3.69 -9.42 -11.39
N ALA A 64 3.45 -8.28 -10.75
CA ALA A 64 3.91 -6.99 -11.23
C ALA A 64 4.98 -6.41 -10.30
N GLY A 65 5.88 -5.59 -10.85
CA GLY A 65 6.87 -4.85 -10.09
C GLY A 65 6.35 -3.48 -9.67
N PHE A 66 6.76 -3.03 -8.49
CA PHE A 66 6.29 -1.79 -7.88
C PHE A 66 7.51 -0.94 -7.55
N ARG A 67 7.54 0.30 -8.05
CA ARG A 67 8.64 1.23 -7.84
C ARG A 67 8.18 2.54 -7.26
N CYS A 68 9.03 3.15 -6.45
CA CYS A 68 8.79 4.50 -5.93
C CYS A 68 8.75 5.51 -7.10
N PRO A 69 7.71 6.37 -7.20
CA PRO A 69 7.66 7.37 -8.25
C PRO A 69 8.74 8.45 -8.10
N HIS A 70 9.21 8.69 -6.87
CA HIS A 70 10.18 9.75 -6.55
C HIS A 70 11.64 9.35 -6.69
N CYS A 71 12.02 8.12 -6.27
CA CYS A 71 13.42 7.67 -6.31
C CYS A 71 13.66 6.48 -7.24
N GLY A 72 12.62 5.88 -7.82
CA GLY A 72 12.75 4.73 -8.72
C GLY A 72 13.11 3.41 -8.04
N ALA A 73 13.38 3.40 -6.73
CA ALA A 73 13.69 2.17 -5.98
C ALA A 73 12.56 1.13 -6.09
N ASP A 74 12.95 -0.13 -6.21
CA ASP A 74 12.04 -1.28 -6.17
C ASP A 74 11.48 -1.44 -4.76
N LEU A 75 10.15 -1.45 -4.63
CA LEU A 75 9.42 -1.54 -3.37
C LEU A 75 9.24 -2.99 -2.90
N LYS A 76 9.92 -3.94 -3.53
CA LYS A 76 9.99 -5.34 -3.13
C LYS A 76 10.44 -5.49 -1.66
N SER A 77 9.61 -6.15 -0.87
CA SER A 77 9.92 -6.64 0.48
C SER A 77 10.88 -7.83 0.42
N THR A 78 11.52 -8.17 1.54
CA THR A 78 12.26 -9.44 1.69
C THR A 78 11.33 -10.65 1.82
N ARG A 79 10.06 -10.44 2.16
CA ARG A 79 9.09 -11.51 2.44
C ARG A 79 8.39 -12.02 1.19
N LYS A 80 8.11 -13.33 1.18
CA LYS A 80 7.18 -13.97 0.23
C LYS A 80 5.79 -14.02 0.82
N CYS A 81 4.78 -13.97 -0.04
CA CYS A 81 3.40 -14.20 0.32
C CYS A 81 3.23 -15.66 0.76
N ASP A 82 2.68 -15.87 1.95
CA ASP A 82 2.35 -17.16 2.54
C ASP A 82 1.22 -17.91 1.79
N VAL A 83 0.38 -17.19 1.04
CA VAL A 83 -0.75 -17.77 0.30
C VAL A 83 -0.38 -18.22 -1.12
N CYS A 84 0.49 -17.48 -1.83
CA CYS A 84 0.76 -17.75 -3.25
C CYS A 84 2.24 -17.65 -3.67
N SER A 85 3.13 -17.55 -2.67
CA SER A 85 4.59 -17.51 -2.81
C SER A 85 5.15 -16.37 -3.67
N ALA A 86 4.30 -15.42 -4.09
CA ALA A 86 4.72 -14.23 -4.81
C ALA A 86 5.50 -13.27 -3.89
N GLN A 87 6.25 -12.35 -4.49
CA GLN A 87 6.96 -11.35 -3.72
C GLN A 87 5.99 -10.37 -3.03
N MET A 88 6.25 -9.99 -1.79
CA MET A 88 5.52 -8.89 -1.15
C MET A 88 6.11 -7.53 -1.55
N VAL A 89 5.28 -6.49 -1.51
CA VAL A 89 5.65 -5.08 -1.72
C VAL A 89 5.47 -4.36 -0.39
N ALA A 90 6.45 -3.58 0.05
CA ALA A 90 6.43 -2.91 1.34
C ALA A 90 6.33 -1.39 1.22
N PHE A 91 5.59 -0.79 2.15
CA PHE A 91 5.43 0.64 2.31
C PHE A 91 5.52 0.99 3.79
N ASP A 92 6.19 2.10 4.12
CA ASP A 92 6.17 2.57 5.50
C ASP A 92 4.91 3.38 5.75
N LEU A 93 4.34 3.26 6.94
CA LEU A 93 3.31 4.17 7.40
C LEU A 93 3.92 5.52 7.76
N LYS A 94 3.14 6.59 7.60
CA LYS A 94 3.54 7.92 8.04
C LYS A 94 3.91 7.91 9.53
N ASP A 95 3.03 7.33 10.35
CA ASP A 95 3.08 7.41 11.81
C ASP A 95 3.82 6.25 12.50
N GLY A 96 4.40 5.33 11.71
CA GLY A 96 5.16 4.19 12.23
C GLY A 96 4.52 2.85 11.85
N GLY A 97 5.35 1.82 11.72
CA GLY A 97 4.94 0.53 11.16
C GLY A 97 5.04 0.44 9.64
N GLN A 98 4.59 -0.69 9.10
CA GLN A 98 4.72 -1.06 7.70
C GLN A 98 3.45 -1.72 7.16
N VAL A 99 3.07 -1.37 5.94
CA VAL A 99 2.05 -2.08 5.16
C VAL A 99 2.76 -2.92 4.09
N GLN A 100 2.37 -4.18 3.96
CA GLN A 100 2.82 -5.04 2.89
C GLN A 100 1.65 -5.60 2.09
N ILE A 101 1.76 -5.60 0.76
CA ILE A 101 0.75 -6.18 -0.14
C ILE A 101 1.37 -7.21 -1.08
N CYS A 102 0.59 -8.20 -1.51
CA CYS A 102 1.04 -9.16 -2.50
C CYS A 102 1.19 -8.51 -3.88
N SER A 103 2.31 -8.76 -4.55
CA SER A 103 2.54 -8.28 -5.94
C SER A 103 1.75 -9.04 -7.02
N ARG A 104 1.07 -10.14 -6.66
CA ARG A 104 0.34 -10.99 -7.62
C ARG A 104 -1.08 -10.47 -7.81
N ARG A 105 -1.46 -10.13 -9.05
CA ARG A 105 -2.83 -9.74 -9.40
C ARG A 105 -3.81 -10.86 -9.02
N GLY A 106 -4.80 -10.53 -8.19
CA GLY A 106 -5.83 -11.46 -7.72
C GLY A 106 -5.52 -12.14 -6.39
N CYS A 107 -4.32 -11.97 -5.82
CA CYS A 107 -4.07 -12.34 -4.43
C CYS A 107 -4.47 -11.17 -3.51
N LYS A 108 -5.27 -11.47 -2.48
CA LYS A 108 -5.79 -10.48 -1.52
C LYS A 108 -4.95 -10.37 -0.24
N LYS A 109 -3.85 -11.13 -0.12
CA LYS A 109 -3.00 -11.10 1.08
C LYS A 109 -2.36 -9.71 1.22
N HIS A 110 -2.55 -9.13 2.39
CA HIS A 110 -1.92 -7.91 2.84
C HIS A 110 -1.64 -8.01 4.34
N ILE A 111 -0.66 -7.26 4.81
CA ILE A 111 -0.16 -7.31 6.19
C ILE A 111 0.00 -5.87 6.67
N LEU A 112 -0.39 -5.63 7.91
CA LEU A 112 -0.13 -4.40 8.64
C LEU A 112 0.70 -4.78 9.87
N GLU A 113 1.88 -4.18 10.00
CA GLU A 113 2.83 -4.46 11.08
C GLU A 113 3.20 -3.18 11.81
N PHE A 114 3.33 -3.31 13.12
CA PHE A 114 3.76 -2.24 14.00
C PHE A 114 4.89 -2.73 14.89
N GLU A 115 5.82 -1.84 15.23
CA GLU A 115 6.92 -2.17 16.13
C GLU A 115 6.44 -2.29 17.58
N ASN A 116 5.57 -1.38 18.03
CA ASN A 116 4.96 -1.41 19.36
C ASN A 116 3.44 -1.53 19.25
N PRO A 117 2.88 -2.76 19.28
CA PRO A 117 1.44 -2.97 19.10
C PRO A 117 0.60 -2.29 20.20
N ASN A 118 1.10 -2.19 21.43
CA ASN A 118 0.34 -1.59 22.54
C ASN A 118 0.09 -0.10 22.31
N LYS A 119 1.13 0.63 21.87
CA LYS A 119 1.03 2.06 21.57
C LYS A 119 0.05 2.32 20.43
N GLU A 120 0.08 1.47 19.41
CA GLU A 120 -0.77 1.63 18.22
C GLU A 120 -2.23 1.30 18.54
N ILE A 121 -2.49 0.22 19.28
CA ILE A 121 -3.84 -0.12 19.74
C ILE A 121 -4.43 1.02 20.59
N GLU A 122 -3.64 1.60 21.49
CA GLU A 122 -4.07 2.75 22.30
C GLU A 122 -4.40 3.97 21.42
N ALA A 123 -3.58 4.26 20.41
CA ALA A 123 -3.82 5.34 19.46
C ALA A 123 -5.10 5.11 18.62
N PHE A 124 -5.33 3.87 18.17
CA PHE A 124 -6.56 3.48 17.47
C PHE A 124 -7.78 3.64 18.37
N TYR A 125 -7.72 3.15 19.61
CA TYR A 125 -8.83 3.24 20.56
C TYR A 125 -9.18 4.70 20.89
N LYS A 126 -8.18 5.56 21.15
CA LYS A 126 -8.39 7.00 21.36
C LYS A 126 -9.01 7.68 20.14
N SER A 127 -8.56 7.33 18.94
CA SER A 127 -9.12 7.87 17.69
C SER A 127 -10.56 7.41 17.46
N TYR A 128 -10.86 6.15 17.77
CA TYR A 128 -12.20 5.59 17.73
C TYR A 128 -13.12 6.37 18.68
N LEU A 129 -12.77 6.50 19.96
CA LEU A 129 -13.61 7.23 20.93
C LEU A 129 -13.92 8.67 20.48
N LYS A 130 -12.90 9.42 20.01
CA LYS A 130 -13.09 10.78 19.49
C LYS A 130 -14.05 10.89 18.31
N ALA A 131 -14.17 9.83 17.49
CA ALA A 131 -15.08 9.83 16.35
C ALA A 131 -16.55 9.61 16.76
N PHE A 132 -16.80 9.10 17.97
CA PHE A 132 -18.14 8.83 18.52
C PHE A 132 -18.57 9.82 19.62
N GLU A 133 -17.68 10.71 20.07
CA GLU A 133 -18.00 11.85 20.95
C GLU A 133 -18.57 13.07 20.19
N LYS A 134 -18.93 12.90 18.91
CA LYS A 134 -19.64 13.87 18.08
C LYS A 134 -20.96 13.28 17.59
#